data_AF-A0A8R1DT24-F1
#
_entry.id   AF-A0A8R1DT24-F1
#
_cell.length_a   1.000
_cell.length_b   1.000
_cell.length_c   1.000
_cell.angle_alpha   90.00
_cell.angle_beta   90.00
_cell.angle_gamma   90.00
#
_symmetry.space_group_name_H-M   'P 1'
#
loop_
_entity.id
_entity.type
_entity.pdbx_description
1 polymer ?
#
loop_
_entity_poly.entity_id
_entity_poly.type
_entity_poly.pdbx_seq_one_letter_code
_entity_poly.pdbx_strand_id
1 'polypeptide(L)'
;MNHGGSLVDPSFELLDPTPDIHALFMQFDGLFFGGALACCEVKWSPRMYTCAGICSYEIRGGRGGLCSIRLSKPLLTLRPRKDLVETLLHEMIHAFLFVKERNRDRDGHGPQFQAHMHRINAAGGTNITIYHSFHDEVRLFKQHWWRCTGPCKERRPFFGYVKRSSNRAPGKNDRWWSQHQATCGGHFEKKFPIPRPGSCSSSRLLSTTLKPSTSSVPEIIYLSDDDDDVPAEDNRYDSDDELELSLVLSPTTVICPSCNMEVIETEIHEHLDSCLA
;
A
#
# COMPACT_ATOMS: atom_id res chain seq x y z
N MET A 1 -27.98 -11.56 -18.89
CA MET A 1 -27.98 -12.31 -17.61
C MET A 1 -27.99 -11.27 -16.51
N ASN A 2 -28.85 -11.44 -15.52
CA ASN A 2 -29.19 -10.41 -14.53
C ASN A 2 -27.95 -9.98 -13.72
N HIS A 3 -27.48 -8.75 -13.92
CA HIS A 3 -26.56 -8.05 -13.02
C HIS A 3 -27.38 -7.56 -11.82
N GLY A 4 -27.02 -7.86 -10.58
CA GLY A 4 -27.86 -7.42 -9.46
C GLY A 4 -27.29 -7.45 -8.05
N GLY A 5 -25.99 -7.70 -7.87
CA GLY A 5 -25.38 -7.65 -6.55
C GLY A 5 -24.02 -6.98 -6.61
N SER A 6 -23.71 -6.14 -5.61
CA SER A 6 -22.35 -5.61 -5.42
C SER A 6 -21.40 -6.76 -5.13
N LEU A 7 -20.21 -6.75 -5.73
CA LEU A 7 -19.14 -7.72 -5.47
C LEU A 7 -18.56 -7.62 -4.05
N VAL A 8 -18.83 -6.50 -3.38
CA VAL A 8 -18.36 -6.16 -2.03
C VAL A 8 -19.53 -5.93 -1.07
N ASP A 9 -20.66 -6.60 -1.32
CA ASP A 9 -21.78 -6.61 -0.38
C ASP A 9 -21.29 -7.08 1.02
N PRO A 10 -21.61 -6.34 2.10
CA PRO A 10 -21.15 -6.67 3.45
C PRO A 10 -21.49 -8.09 3.92
N SER A 11 -22.54 -8.71 3.37
CA SER A 11 -22.88 -10.11 3.68
C SER A 11 -21.77 -11.09 3.29
N PHE A 12 -20.94 -10.77 2.29
CA PHE A 12 -19.83 -11.62 1.88
C PHE A 12 -18.72 -11.71 2.92
N GLU A 13 -18.62 -10.75 3.84
CA GLU A 13 -17.68 -10.84 4.97
C GLU A 13 -18.02 -12.03 5.89
N LEU A 14 -19.27 -12.51 5.89
CA LEU A 14 -19.69 -13.67 6.67
C LEU A 14 -19.82 -14.94 5.82
N LEU A 15 -20.32 -14.80 4.58
CA LEU A 15 -20.59 -15.94 3.70
C LEU A 15 -19.31 -16.51 3.07
N ASP A 16 -18.33 -15.66 2.76
CA ASP A 16 -17.07 -16.06 2.14
C ASP A 16 -15.93 -15.12 2.59
N PRO A 17 -15.52 -15.20 3.87
CA PRO A 17 -14.49 -14.31 4.43
C PRO A 17 -13.11 -14.51 3.82
N THR A 18 -12.84 -15.69 3.23
CA THR A 18 -11.52 -16.06 2.69
C THR A 18 -11.66 -16.63 1.28
N PRO A 19 -12.00 -15.79 0.28
CA PRO A 19 -12.21 -16.28 -1.07
C PRO A 19 -10.95 -16.90 -1.67
N ASP A 20 -11.18 -17.87 -2.55
CA ASP A 20 -10.15 -18.36 -3.43
C ASP A 20 -9.81 -17.31 -4.50
N ILE A 21 -8.57 -16.81 -4.47
CA ILE A 21 -8.10 -15.76 -5.40
C ILE A 21 -8.08 -16.21 -6.86
N HIS A 22 -7.91 -17.50 -7.14
CA HIS A 22 -7.93 -18.04 -8.49
C HIS A 22 -9.37 -18.09 -9.02
N ALA A 23 -10.32 -18.48 -8.17
CA ALA A 23 -11.73 -18.45 -8.52
C ALA A 23 -12.20 -17.02 -8.80
N LEU A 24 -11.84 -16.06 -7.93
CA LEU A 24 -12.12 -14.63 -8.15
C LEU A 24 -11.50 -14.12 -9.44
N PHE A 25 -10.22 -14.43 -9.69
CA PHE A 25 -9.53 -13.99 -10.90
C PHE A 25 -10.23 -14.50 -12.17
N MET A 26 -10.58 -15.80 -12.24
CA MET A 26 -11.29 -16.35 -13.39
C MET A 26 -12.67 -15.71 -13.58
N GLN A 27 -13.40 -15.48 -12.47
CA GLN A 27 -14.70 -14.83 -12.49
C GLN A 27 -14.59 -13.40 -13.03
N PHE A 28 -13.65 -12.61 -12.51
CA PHE A 28 -13.47 -11.22 -12.88
C PHE A 28 -12.91 -11.05 -14.29
N ASP A 29 -12.04 -11.96 -14.76
CA ASP A 29 -11.55 -11.96 -16.14
C ASP A 29 -12.71 -12.14 -17.13
N GLY A 30 -13.60 -13.12 -16.87
CA GLY A 30 -14.81 -13.32 -17.66
C GLY A 30 -15.77 -12.12 -17.60
N LEU A 31 -15.98 -11.56 -16.41
CA LEU A 31 -16.98 -10.51 -16.17
C LEU A 31 -16.55 -9.14 -16.71
N PHE A 32 -15.29 -8.75 -16.53
CA PHE A 32 -14.83 -7.39 -16.77
C PHE A 32 -13.80 -7.23 -17.88
N PHE A 33 -13.11 -8.32 -18.26
CA PHE A 33 -11.97 -8.29 -19.19
C PHE A 33 -12.15 -9.21 -20.40
N GLY A 34 -13.29 -9.89 -20.52
CA GLY A 34 -13.65 -10.71 -21.69
C GLY A 34 -12.74 -11.92 -21.91
N GLY A 35 -12.12 -12.45 -20.84
CA GLY A 35 -11.19 -13.58 -20.93
C GLY A 35 -9.79 -13.21 -21.44
N ALA A 36 -9.47 -11.92 -21.53
CA ALA A 36 -8.19 -11.45 -22.07
C ALA A 36 -7.00 -11.74 -21.14
N LEU A 37 -7.25 -12.00 -19.86
CA LEU A 37 -6.22 -12.23 -18.85
C LEU A 37 -5.88 -13.70 -18.65
N ALA A 38 -6.43 -14.63 -19.45
CA ALA A 38 -6.17 -16.06 -19.34
C ALA A 38 -4.68 -16.47 -19.41
N CYS A 39 -3.80 -15.62 -19.96
CA CYS A 39 -2.36 -15.83 -20.00
C CYS A 39 -1.62 -15.34 -18.74
N CYS A 40 -2.31 -14.69 -17.82
CA CYS A 40 -1.74 -14.18 -16.57
C CYS A 40 -1.83 -15.24 -15.47
N GLU A 41 -0.95 -15.13 -14.49
CA GLU A 41 -1.08 -15.87 -13.23
C GLU A 41 -1.42 -14.92 -12.08
N VAL A 42 -2.17 -15.42 -11.10
CA VAL A 42 -2.42 -14.74 -9.82
C VAL A 42 -1.87 -15.60 -8.69
N LYS A 43 -1.11 -15.04 -7.74
CA LYS A 43 -0.54 -15.79 -6.61
C LYS A 43 -0.44 -14.95 -5.33
N TRP A 44 -0.49 -15.63 -4.19
CA TRP A 44 -0.13 -15.03 -2.91
C TRP A 44 1.39 -14.84 -2.77
N SER A 45 1.81 -13.68 -2.29
CA SER A 45 3.18 -13.39 -1.87
C SER A 45 3.29 -13.42 -0.34
N PRO A 46 4.07 -14.35 0.26
CA PRO A 46 4.21 -14.46 1.71
C PRO A 46 5.10 -13.38 2.32
N ARG A 47 5.84 -12.61 1.51
CA ARG A 47 6.86 -11.64 1.96
C ARG A 47 6.74 -10.26 1.32
N MET A 48 5.54 -9.89 0.85
CA MET A 48 5.28 -8.56 0.29
C MET A 48 4.67 -7.65 1.36
N TYR A 49 5.46 -6.72 1.88
CA TYR A 49 5.09 -5.89 3.04
C TYR A 49 4.97 -4.40 2.74
N THR A 50 5.18 -4.00 1.49
CA THR A 50 5.24 -2.59 1.06
C THR A 50 3.99 -2.16 0.33
N CYS A 51 3.36 -3.06 -0.43
CA CYS A 51 2.12 -2.84 -1.17
C CYS A 51 1.24 -4.10 -1.06
N ALA A 52 -0.07 -3.94 -1.27
CA ALA A 52 -1.02 -5.06 -1.16
C ALA A 52 -1.16 -5.86 -2.46
N GLY A 53 -0.90 -5.25 -3.60
CA GLY A 53 -0.89 -5.87 -4.92
C GLY A 53 0.37 -5.45 -5.69
N ILE A 54 0.76 -6.25 -6.67
CA ILE A 54 1.67 -5.81 -7.74
C ILE A 54 1.43 -6.65 -8.99
N CYS A 55 1.47 -5.99 -10.14
CA CYS A 55 1.49 -6.62 -11.45
C CYS A 55 2.89 -6.50 -12.06
N SER A 56 3.43 -7.64 -12.52
CA SER A 56 4.76 -7.70 -13.13
C SER A 56 4.70 -8.36 -14.49
N TYR A 57 5.48 -7.83 -15.44
CA TYR A 57 5.60 -8.43 -16.77
C TYR A 57 7.05 -8.79 -17.08
N GLU A 58 7.30 -10.08 -17.31
CA GLU A 58 8.62 -10.57 -17.70
C GLU A 58 8.78 -10.53 -19.22
N ILE A 59 9.62 -9.65 -19.76
CA ILE A 59 9.97 -9.68 -21.19
C ILE A 59 11.08 -10.74 -21.40
N ARG A 60 10.71 -11.94 -21.84
CA ARG A 60 11.70 -12.96 -22.23
C ARG A 60 12.02 -12.89 -23.72
N GLY A 61 13.15 -12.28 -24.06
CA GLY A 61 13.84 -12.49 -25.36
C GLY A 61 13.01 -12.16 -26.61
N GLY A 62 12.12 -11.16 -26.55
CA GLY A 62 11.33 -10.71 -27.71
C GLY A 62 10.15 -11.61 -28.11
N ARG A 63 9.84 -12.66 -27.33
CA ARG A 63 8.59 -13.44 -27.45
C ARG A 63 7.75 -13.19 -26.20
N GLY A 64 6.43 -13.10 -26.39
CA GLY A 64 5.46 -12.62 -25.39
C GLY A 64 5.79 -13.00 -23.94
N GLY A 65 5.79 -11.98 -23.08
CA GLY A 65 6.10 -12.12 -21.66
C GLY A 65 4.98 -12.70 -20.82
N LEU A 66 5.34 -13.22 -19.65
CA LEU A 66 4.40 -13.70 -18.63
C LEU A 66 3.99 -12.53 -17.74
N CYS A 67 2.68 -12.30 -17.64
CA CYS A 67 2.10 -11.33 -16.71
C CYS A 67 1.75 -12.03 -15.40
N SER A 68 2.29 -11.56 -14.27
CA SER A 68 2.11 -12.16 -12.95
C SER A 68 1.57 -11.12 -11.98
N ILE A 69 0.35 -11.34 -11.51
CA ILE A 69 -0.30 -10.60 -10.43
C ILE A 69 0.05 -11.28 -9.11
N ARG A 70 0.51 -10.50 -8.15
CA ARG A 70 0.84 -10.98 -6.80
C ARG A 70 0.08 -10.18 -5.77
N LEU A 71 -0.52 -10.88 -4.81
CA LEU A 71 -1.27 -10.28 -3.71
C LEU A 71 -0.53 -10.49 -2.39
N SER A 72 -0.56 -9.51 -1.50
CA SER A 72 0.14 -9.55 -0.24
C SER A 72 -0.64 -10.39 0.75
N LYS A 73 -0.11 -11.58 1.05
CA LYS A 73 -0.64 -12.36 2.16
C LYS A 73 -0.60 -11.58 3.49
N PRO A 74 0.52 -10.97 3.91
CA PRO A 74 0.58 -10.29 5.21
C PRO A 74 -0.29 -9.03 5.32
N LEU A 75 -0.59 -8.33 4.21
CA LEU A 75 -1.44 -7.13 4.25
C LEU A 75 -2.92 -7.44 4.06
N LEU A 76 -3.29 -8.49 3.30
CA LEU A 76 -4.70 -8.74 2.96
C LEU A 76 -5.38 -9.83 3.80
N THR A 77 -4.64 -10.73 4.46
CA THR A 77 -5.27 -11.89 5.17
C THR A 77 -6.18 -11.48 6.33
N LEU A 78 -5.91 -10.35 7.00
CA LEU A 78 -6.68 -9.88 8.14
C LEU A 78 -7.56 -8.67 7.81
N ARG A 79 -7.72 -8.38 6.52
CA ARG A 79 -8.53 -7.27 6.04
C ARG A 79 -9.92 -7.76 5.62
N PRO A 80 -10.91 -6.87 5.60
CA PRO A 80 -12.21 -7.17 5.00
C PRO A 80 -12.04 -7.72 3.58
N ARG A 81 -12.89 -8.66 3.20
CA ARG A 81 -12.93 -9.27 1.86
C ARG A 81 -12.93 -8.23 0.75
N LYS A 82 -13.63 -7.11 0.94
CA LYS A 82 -13.68 -6.03 -0.06
C LYS A 82 -12.29 -5.53 -0.47
N ASP A 83 -11.33 -5.45 0.46
CA ASP A 83 -9.99 -4.94 0.18
C ASP A 83 -9.23 -5.89 -0.73
N LEU A 84 -9.43 -7.20 -0.55
CA LEU A 84 -8.88 -8.23 -1.44
C LEU A 84 -9.49 -8.13 -2.84
N VAL A 85 -10.81 -7.97 -2.95
CA VAL A 85 -11.51 -7.84 -4.23
C VAL A 85 -11.05 -6.60 -4.99
N GLU A 86 -11.00 -5.45 -4.33
CA GLU A 86 -10.62 -4.17 -4.93
C GLU A 86 -9.13 -4.15 -5.31
N THR A 87 -8.24 -4.69 -4.47
CA THR A 87 -6.81 -4.83 -4.80
C THR A 87 -6.62 -5.77 -5.98
N LEU A 88 -7.32 -6.92 -6.02
CA LEU A 88 -7.21 -7.83 -7.16
C LEU A 88 -7.68 -7.17 -8.46
N LEU A 89 -8.82 -6.48 -8.44
CA LEU A 89 -9.32 -5.77 -9.63
C LEU A 89 -8.38 -4.65 -10.08
N HIS A 90 -7.77 -3.92 -9.15
CA HIS A 90 -6.73 -2.93 -9.46
C HIS A 90 -5.58 -3.56 -10.27
N GLU A 91 -5.00 -4.65 -9.77
CA GLU A 91 -3.91 -5.33 -10.46
C GLU A 91 -4.34 -5.96 -11.80
N MET A 92 -5.59 -6.39 -11.92
CA MET A 92 -6.14 -6.91 -13.18
C MET A 92 -6.30 -5.82 -14.24
N ILE A 93 -6.60 -4.57 -13.85
CA ILE A 93 -6.61 -3.43 -14.78
C ILE A 93 -5.20 -3.21 -15.34
N HIS A 94 -4.17 -3.18 -14.47
CA HIS A 94 -2.77 -3.10 -14.90
C HIS A 94 -2.41 -4.21 -15.87
N ALA A 95 -2.74 -5.46 -15.53
CA ALA A 95 -2.49 -6.61 -16.39
C ALA A 95 -3.18 -6.47 -17.75
N PHE A 96 -4.42 -5.97 -17.79
CA PHE A 96 -5.19 -5.79 -19.02
C PHE A 96 -4.57 -4.74 -19.94
N LEU A 97 -4.26 -3.56 -19.41
CA LEU A 97 -3.61 -2.49 -20.17
C LEU A 97 -2.26 -2.94 -20.73
N PHE A 98 -1.52 -3.72 -19.95
CA PHE A 98 -0.25 -4.27 -20.38
C PHE A 98 -0.41 -5.30 -21.51
N VAL A 99 -1.22 -6.33 -21.29
CA VAL A 99 -1.36 -7.49 -22.20
C VAL A 99 -2.08 -7.10 -23.49
N LYS A 100 -3.16 -6.32 -23.38
CA LYS A 100 -4.07 -6.05 -24.51
C LYS A 100 -3.73 -4.75 -25.20
N GLU A 101 -3.52 -3.68 -24.45
CA GLU A 101 -3.36 -2.33 -25.01
C GLU A 101 -1.90 -1.99 -25.30
N ARG A 102 -0.96 -2.86 -24.86
CA ARG A 102 0.49 -2.65 -24.95
C ARG A 102 0.90 -1.30 -24.37
N ASN A 103 0.12 -0.80 -23.43
CA ASN A 103 0.37 0.48 -22.82
C ASN A 103 1.57 0.34 -21.88
N ARG A 104 2.59 1.17 -22.10
CA ARG A 104 3.83 1.23 -21.30
C ARG A 104 3.88 2.54 -20.51
N ASP A 105 2.72 3.15 -20.25
CA ASP A 105 2.65 4.41 -19.55
C ASP A 105 3.41 4.32 -18.23
N ARG A 106 4.15 5.38 -17.94
CA ARG A 106 5.12 5.39 -16.84
C ARG A 106 4.45 5.59 -15.48
N ASP A 107 3.27 6.22 -15.50
CA ASP A 107 2.49 6.60 -14.32
C ASP A 107 1.60 5.46 -13.81
N GLY A 108 1.47 4.35 -14.55
CA GLY A 108 0.63 3.20 -14.19
C GLY A 108 -0.89 3.45 -14.26
N HIS A 109 -1.36 4.67 -13.95
CA HIS A 109 -2.77 4.98 -13.70
C HIS A 109 -3.34 6.12 -14.57
N GLY A 110 -2.90 6.20 -15.83
CA GLY A 110 -3.38 7.19 -16.80
C GLY A 110 -4.87 7.05 -17.19
N PRO A 111 -5.36 7.85 -18.16
CA PRO A 111 -6.80 7.91 -18.50
C PRO A 111 -7.45 6.56 -18.82
N GLN A 112 -6.71 5.62 -19.41
CA GLN A 112 -7.22 4.26 -19.69
C GLN A 112 -7.45 3.45 -18.42
N PHE A 113 -6.51 3.52 -17.46
CA PHE A 113 -6.69 2.88 -16.15
C PHE A 113 -7.95 3.41 -15.47
N GLN A 114 -8.07 4.75 -15.41
CA GLN A 114 -9.21 5.41 -14.79
C GLN A 114 -10.53 5.03 -15.47
N ALA A 115 -10.55 4.95 -16.80
CA ALA A 115 -11.74 4.50 -17.54
C ALA A 115 -12.16 3.06 -17.16
N HIS A 116 -11.21 2.11 -17.06
CA HIS A 116 -11.52 0.76 -16.62
C HIS A 116 -11.93 0.70 -15.15
N MET A 117 -11.27 1.46 -14.28
CA MET A 117 -11.59 1.60 -12.86
C MET A 117 -13.03 2.08 -12.65
N HIS A 118 -13.42 3.19 -13.28
CA HIS A 118 -14.79 3.73 -13.18
C HIS A 118 -15.83 2.77 -13.75
N ARG A 119 -15.55 2.14 -14.89
CA ARG A 119 -16.44 1.14 -15.49
C ARG A 119 -16.67 -0.06 -14.57
N ILE A 120 -15.62 -0.58 -13.94
CA ILE A 120 -15.70 -1.74 -13.03
C ILE A 120 -16.39 -1.34 -11.73
N ASN A 121 -16.08 -0.16 -11.15
CA ASN A 121 -16.77 0.35 -9.96
C ASN A 121 -18.28 0.46 -10.18
N ALA A 122 -18.69 1.05 -11.30
CA ALA A 122 -20.10 1.18 -11.65
C ALA A 122 -20.80 -0.18 -11.87
N ALA A 123 -20.14 -1.14 -12.52
CA ALA A 123 -20.73 -2.43 -12.86
C ALA A 123 -20.69 -3.45 -11.71
N GLY A 124 -19.66 -3.39 -10.88
CA GLY A 124 -19.39 -4.33 -9.78
C GLY A 124 -19.78 -3.81 -8.41
N GLY A 125 -20.18 -2.53 -8.29
CA GLY A 125 -20.47 -1.91 -7.00
C GLY A 125 -19.25 -1.85 -6.07
N THR A 126 -18.04 -1.74 -6.63
CA THR A 126 -16.75 -1.65 -5.94
C THR A 126 -16.29 -0.20 -5.85
N ASN A 127 -15.25 0.07 -5.04
CA ASN A 127 -14.59 1.36 -4.97
C ASN A 127 -13.07 1.23 -5.18
N ILE A 128 -12.67 0.70 -6.33
CA ILE A 128 -11.27 0.66 -6.77
C ILE A 128 -10.76 2.10 -6.88
N THR A 129 -9.62 2.37 -6.28
CA THR A 129 -8.92 3.66 -6.30
C THR A 129 -7.55 3.54 -6.98
N ILE A 130 -6.99 4.68 -7.39
CA ILE A 130 -5.62 4.78 -7.91
C ILE A 130 -4.61 4.42 -6.82
N TYR A 131 -4.83 4.91 -5.60
CA TYR A 131 -3.96 4.66 -4.46
C TYR A 131 -4.69 3.79 -3.45
N HIS A 132 -4.01 2.76 -2.94
CA HIS A 132 -4.52 2.00 -1.83
C HIS A 132 -3.98 2.56 -0.49
N SER A 133 -4.84 2.66 0.52
CA SER A 133 -4.41 3.09 1.85
C SER A 133 -4.03 1.89 2.74
N PHE A 134 -2.79 1.42 2.62
CA PHE A 134 -2.20 0.38 3.51
C PHE A 134 -1.06 0.94 4.37
N HIS A 135 -0.98 2.27 4.50
CA HIS A 135 0.15 2.97 5.10
C HIS A 135 0.40 2.56 6.55
N ASP A 136 -0.65 2.33 7.34
CA ASP A 136 -0.51 1.93 8.75
C ASP A 136 0.02 0.50 8.91
N GLU A 137 -0.53 -0.44 8.15
CA GLU A 137 -0.08 -1.82 8.15
C GLU A 137 1.36 -1.93 7.65
N VAL A 138 1.69 -1.24 6.56
CA VAL A 138 3.06 -1.16 6.02
C VAL A 138 4.00 -0.58 7.08
N ARG A 139 3.57 0.46 7.83
CA ARG A 139 4.34 1.02 8.96
C ARG A 139 4.58 -0.02 10.06
N LEU A 140 3.62 -0.88 10.38
CA LEU A 140 3.79 -1.97 11.35
C LEU A 140 4.83 -3.01 10.92
N PHE A 141 4.93 -3.29 9.62
CA PHE A 141 5.93 -4.23 9.09
C PHE A 141 7.32 -3.62 8.95
N LYS A 142 7.46 -2.29 8.84
CA LYS A 142 8.76 -1.59 8.75
C LYS A 142 9.47 -1.53 10.12
N GLN A 143 9.85 -2.68 10.68
CA GLN A 143 10.41 -2.79 12.05
C GLN A 143 11.92 -2.48 12.16
N HIS A 144 12.63 -2.37 11.04
CA HIS A 144 14.07 -2.12 11.04
C HIS A 144 14.37 -0.69 10.62
N TRP A 145 14.90 0.09 11.55
CA TRP A 145 15.10 1.53 11.37
C TRP A 145 16.59 1.81 11.34
N TRP A 146 16.99 2.72 10.46
CA TRP A 146 18.31 3.31 10.45
C TRP A 146 18.17 4.81 10.39
N ARG A 147 19.11 5.52 11.01
CA ARG A 147 19.22 6.96 10.88
C ARG A 147 20.63 7.33 10.43
N CYS A 148 20.72 8.18 9.42
CA CYS A 148 21.98 8.73 8.95
C CYS A 148 22.61 9.62 10.02
N THR A 149 23.94 9.62 10.11
CA THR A 149 24.71 10.48 11.01
C THR A 149 25.07 11.83 10.37
N GLY A 150 24.92 11.95 9.05
CA GLY A 150 25.27 13.13 8.27
C GLY A 150 24.19 14.23 8.23
N PRO A 151 24.40 15.28 7.41
CA PRO A 151 23.54 16.46 7.37
C PRO A 151 22.10 16.20 6.88
N CYS A 152 21.84 15.06 6.22
CA CYS A 152 20.46 14.74 5.80
C CYS A 152 19.48 14.51 6.96
N LYS A 153 19.95 14.43 8.21
CA LYS A 153 19.09 14.39 9.42
C LYS A 153 18.12 15.58 9.52
N GLU A 154 18.48 16.71 8.95
CA GLU A 154 17.71 17.96 8.99
C GLU A 154 16.97 18.22 7.67
N ARG A 155 17.22 17.39 6.65
CA ARG A 155 16.63 17.57 5.32
C ARG A 155 15.33 16.79 5.21
N ARG A 156 14.28 17.51 4.82
CA ARG A 156 13.02 16.91 4.37
C ARG A 156 13.27 16.03 3.12
N PRO A 157 12.41 15.03 2.88
CA PRO A 157 11.29 14.61 3.73
C PRO A 157 11.70 13.57 4.80
N PHE A 158 12.85 12.92 4.64
CA PHE A 158 13.17 11.71 5.41
C PHE A 158 13.88 11.96 6.73
N PHE A 159 14.47 13.15 6.95
CA PHE A 159 15.21 13.50 8.18
C PHE A 159 16.27 12.44 8.55
N GLY A 160 16.91 11.90 7.52
CA GLY A 160 17.94 10.88 7.60
C GLY A 160 17.45 9.48 7.97
N TYR A 161 16.14 9.23 8.10
CA TYR A 161 15.61 7.91 8.43
C TYR A 161 15.45 7.02 7.19
N VAL A 162 15.70 5.73 7.39
CA VAL A 162 15.32 4.66 6.46
C VAL A 162 14.65 3.57 7.29
N LYS A 163 13.41 3.21 6.94
CA LYS A 163 12.61 2.19 7.62
C LYS A 163 12.33 1.03 6.67
N ARG A 164 12.59 -0.21 7.10
CA ARG A 164 12.45 -1.41 6.24
C ARG A 164 11.81 -2.56 6.99
N SER A 165 11.16 -3.45 6.24
CA SER A 165 10.64 -4.74 6.74
C SER A 165 11.71 -5.82 6.87
N SER A 166 12.86 -5.64 6.22
CA SER A 166 14.01 -6.55 6.35
C SER A 166 15.16 -5.88 7.07
N ASN A 167 15.92 -6.66 7.86
CA ASN A 167 17.11 -6.21 8.56
C ASN A 167 18.30 -6.05 7.61
N ARG A 168 18.15 -5.22 6.57
CA ARG A 168 19.18 -4.89 5.59
C ARG A 168 19.56 -3.43 5.75
N ALA A 169 20.78 -3.17 6.20
CA ALA A 169 21.30 -1.80 6.29
C ALA A 169 21.26 -1.09 4.93
N PRO A 170 21.03 0.23 4.90
CA PRO A 170 21.23 1.03 3.70
C PRO A 170 22.65 0.86 3.14
N GLY A 171 22.77 0.75 1.82
CA GLY A 171 24.06 0.55 1.19
C GLY A 171 24.00 0.58 -0.34
N LYS A 172 25.13 0.27 -0.98
CA LYS A 172 25.35 0.39 -2.45
C LYS A 172 24.34 -0.27 -3.38
N ASN A 173 23.53 -1.20 -2.87
CA ASN A 173 22.48 -1.86 -3.65
C ASN A 173 21.18 -1.03 -3.70
N ASP A 174 21.08 0.05 -2.93
CA ASP A 174 19.95 0.96 -2.96
C ASP A 174 20.13 1.98 -4.08
N ARG A 175 19.09 2.19 -4.90
CA ARG A 175 19.15 3.07 -6.10
C ARG A 175 19.57 4.50 -5.77
N TRP A 176 19.20 4.99 -4.59
CA TRP A 176 19.52 6.34 -4.09
C TRP A 176 20.89 6.44 -3.38
N TRP A 177 21.61 5.33 -3.19
CA TRP A 177 22.82 5.31 -2.37
C TRP A 177 23.94 6.21 -2.91
N SER A 178 24.18 6.16 -4.23
CA SER A 178 25.22 6.98 -4.88
C SER A 178 24.95 8.48 -4.69
N GLN A 179 23.69 8.91 -4.86
CA GLN A 179 23.26 10.28 -4.64
C GLN A 179 23.40 10.69 -3.17
N HIS A 180 22.99 9.83 -2.24
CA HIS A 180 23.18 10.09 -0.81
C HIS A 180 24.67 10.23 -0.46
N GLN A 181 25.53 9.39 -1.02
CA GLN A 181 26.98 9.47 -0.80
C GLN A 181 27.56 10.79 -1.31
N ALA A 182 27.11 11.27 -2.47
CA ALA A 182 27.56 12.54 -3.05
C ALA A 182 27.06 13.78 -2.29
N THR A 183 25.84 13.74 -1.76
CA THR A 183 25.17 14.94 -1.20
C THR A 183 25.17 15.00 0.34
N CYS A 184 25.44 13.89 1.01
CA CYS A 184 25.43 13.77 2.47
C CYS A 184 26.72 13.12 2.99
N GLY A 185 27.12 11.97 2.42
CA GLY A 185 28.33 11.24 2.83
C GLY A 185 28.27 10.60 4.23
N GLY A 186 27.16 10.74 4.96
CA GLY A 186 26.99 10.17 6.29
C GLY A 186 26.83 8.65 6.30
N HIS A 187 26.92 8.05 7.48
CA HIS A 187 26.74 6.62 7.69
C HIS A 187 25.41 6.33 8.38
N PHE A 188 24.84 5.15 8.12
CA PHE A 188 23.56 4.76 8.71
C PHE A 188 23.75 3.89 9.94
N GLU A 189 23.27 4.37 11.08
CA GLU A 189 23.26 3.63 12.34
C GLU A 189 21.91 2.96 12.54
N LYS A 190 21.93 1.69 12.93
CA LYS A 190 20.71 0.96 13.27
C LYS A 190 20.09 1.60 14.51
N LYS A 191 18.81 1.93 14.42
CA LYS A 191 17.99 2.37 15.53
C LYS A 191 17.03 1.23 15.86
N PHE A 192 16.80 1.02 17.15
CA PHE A 192 15.70 0.15 17.56
C PHE A 192 14.39 0.85 17.18
N PRO A 193 13.35 0.13 16.75
CA PRO A 193 12.02 0.71 16.72
C PRO A 193 11.75 1.29 18.10
N ILE A 194 11.12 2.47 18.19
CA ILE A 194 10.70 3.04 19.47
C ILE A 194 9.99 1.91 20.23
N PRO A 195 10.50 1.46 21.38
CA PRO A 195 9.83 0.41 22.12
C PRO A 195 8.42 0.93 22.44
N ARG A 196 7.40 0.09 22.22
CA ARG A 196 6.15 0.28 22.97
C ARG A 196 6.55 0.41 24.44
N PRO A 197 6.02 1.38 25.21
CA PRO A 197 6.39 1.52 26.61
C PRO A 197 6.20 0.16 27.30
N GLY A 198 7.31 -0.47 27.73
CA GLY A 198 7.26 -1.72 28.50
C GLY A 198 8.16 -2.90 28.12
N SER A 199 9.21 -2.81 27.30
CA SER A 199 10.18 -3.93 27.24
C SER A 199 11.65 -3.51 27.18
N CYS A 200 12.37 -3.94 28.23
CA CYS A 200 13.82 -3.90 28.37
C CYS A 200 14.39 -5.23 27.89
N SER A 201 15.46 -5.24 27.08
CA SER A 201 16.69 -6.00 27.36
C SER A 201 17.70 -6.06 26.20
N SER A 202 18.89 -5.58 26.53
CA SER A 202 20.24 -6.12 26.28
C SER A 202 20.72 -6.52 24.88
N SER A 203 21.82 -5.86 24.50
CA SER A 203 22.60 -6.00 23.28
C SER A 203 23.48 -7.26 23.25
N ARG A 204 23.62 -7.88 22.07
CA ARG A 204 24.76 -8.75 21.76
C ARG A 204 25.16 -8.57 20.29
N LEU A 205 26.38 -8.09 20.09
CA LEU A 205 27.04 -7.86 18.81
C LEU A 205 27.47 -9.22 18.21
N LEU A 206 27.25 -9.44 16.91
CA LEU A 206 28.04 -10.42 16.17
C LEU A 206 28.26 -10.05 14.70
N SER A 207 29.46 -10.44 14.26
CA SER A 207 30.28 -9.88 13.19
C SER A 207 29.96 -10.42 11.80
N THR A 208 30.37 -9.60 10.82
CA THR A 208 30.28 -9.68 9.36
C THR A 208 31.05 -10.85 8.76
N THR A 209 30.51 -11.47 7.69
CA THR A 209 31.36 -11.92 6.57
C THR A 209 30.55 -11.99 5.26
N LEU A 210 31.01 -11.28 4.23
CA LEU A 210 30.47 -11.27 2.86
C LEU A 210 31.35 -12.14 1.95
N LYS A 211 30.74 -12.86 1.00
CA LYS A 211 31.36 -13.21 -0.28
C LYS A 211 30.35 -13.07 -1.44
N PRO A 212 30.82 -12.78 -2.68
CA PRO A 212 29.97 -12.33 -3.78
C PRO A 212 29.61 -13.46 -4.74
N SER A 213 28.50 -13.31 -5.46
CA SER A 213 28.22 -14.06 -6.69
C SER A 213 27.53 -13.17 -7.72
N THR A 214 28.11 -13.14 -8.91
CA THR A 214 27.63 -12.54 -10.15
C THR A 214 26.59 -13.46 -10.81
N SER A 215 25.47 -12.90 -11.28
CA SER A 215 24.69 -13.48 -12.39
C SER A 215 23.77 -12.40 -12.97
N SER A 216 23.80 -12.27 -14.30
CA SER A 216 22.96 -11.39 -15.11
C SER A 216 21.47 -11.67 -14.89
N VAL A 217 20.73 -10.65 -14.48
CA VAL A 217 19.29 -10.71 -14.16
C VAL A 217 18.49 -10.35 -15.43
N PRO A 218 17.45 -11.11 -15.80
CA PRO A 218 16.53 -10.71 -16.87
C PRO A 218 15.85 -9.38 -16.52
N GLU A 219 15.55 -8.57 -17.54
CA GLU A 219 14.89 -7.27 -17.38
C GLU A 219 13.43 -7.47 -17.00
N ILE A 220 13.15 -7.39 -15.69
CA ILE A 220 11.79 -7.39 -15.14
C ILE A 220 11.35 -5.94 -15.06
N ILE A 221 10.31 -5.59 -15.82
CA ILE A 221 9.62 -4.31 -15.64
C ILE A 221 8.64 -4.53 -14.49
N TYR A 222 9.02 -4.04 -13.32
CA TYR A 222 8.06 -3.80 -12.26
C TYR A 222 7.29 -2.56 -12.65
N LEU A 223 5.96 -2.68 -12.75
CA LEU A 223 5.10 -1.52 -12.53
C LEU A 223 5.25 -1.27 -11.03
N SER A 224 6.24 -0.46 -10.67
CA SER A 224 6.30 0.04 -9.31
C SER A 224 5.14 1.01 -9.20
N ASP A 225 4.14 0.64 -8.41
CA ASP A 225 3.45 1.61 -7.57
C ASP A 225 4.56 2.16 -6.67
N ASP A 226 5.33 3.12 -7.18
CA ASP A 226 6.21 3.91 -6.34
C ASP A 226 5.25 4.67 -5.42
N ASP A 227 4.93 4.04 -4.29
CA ASP A 227 4.42 4.66 -3.08
C ASP A 227 5.51 5.66 -2.65
N ASP A 228 5.60 6.77 -3.37
CA ASP A 228 6.26 7.95 -2.87
C ASP A 228 5.56 8.25 -1.55
N ASP A 229 6.32 8.15 -0.45
CA ASP A 229 6.00 8.77 0.82
C ASP A 229 5.87 10.28 0.54
N VAL A 230 4.76 10.71 -0.07
CA VAL A 230 4.36 12.10 -0.17
C VAL A 230 3.92 12.45 1.24
N PRO A 231 4.67 13.29 1.97
CA PRO A 231 4.16 13.84 3.21
C PRO A 231 2.93 14.66 2.83
N ALA A 232 1.81 14.44 3.51
CA ALA A 232 0.65 15.31 3.40
C ALA A 232 1.08 16.75 3.71
N GLU A 233 1.29 17.59 2.69
CA GLU A 233 1.39 19.03 2.86
C GLU A 233 0.73 19.79 1.70
N ASP A 234 -0.20 20.64 2.13
CA ASP A 234 -0.66 21.91 1.58
C ASP A 234 -1.72 21.90 0.46
N ASN A 235 -2.99 21.88 0.91
CA ASN A 235 -4.17 22.22 0.14
C ASN A 235 -4.07 23.65 -0.40
N ARG A 236 -3.80 23.80 -1.70
CA ARG A 236 -4.30 24.95 -2.45
C ARG A 236 -5.77 24.68 -2.77
N TYR A 237 -6.60 25.17 -1.87
CA TYR A 237 -8.07 25.11 -1.91
C TYR A 237 -8.57 25.88 -3.14
N ASP A 238 -9.25 25.18 -4.05
CA ASP A 238 -9.99 25.79 -5.15
C ASP A 238 -11.35 26.25 -4.62
N SER A 239 -11.78 27.44 -5.04
CA SER A 239 -12.71 28.30 -4.28
C SER A 239 -14.20 27.97 -4.48
N ASP A 240 -14.54 26.79 -4.98
CA ASP A 240 -15.91 26.44 -5.40
C ASP A 240 -16.60 25.39 -4.49
N ASP A 241 -15.91 24.78 -3.52
CA ASP A 241 -16.46 23.75 -2.60
C ASP A 241 -17.05 24.31 -1.28
N GLU A 242 -17.03 25.63 -1.06
CA GLU A 242 -17.41 26.23 0.23
C GLU A 242 -18.92 26.15 0.55
N LEU A 243 -19.76 25.86 -0.44
CA LEU A 243 -21.22 25.82 -0.26
C LEU A 243 -21.75 24.43 0.13
N GLU A 244 -21.05 23.34 -0.20
CA GLU A 244 -21.48 21.97 0.15
C GLU A 244 -20.99 21.49 1.53
N LEU A 245 -19.88 22.02 2.04
CA LEU A 245 -19.29 21.59 3.32
C LEU A 245 -20.08 22.07 4.56
N SER A 246 -20.99 23.02 4.38
CA SER A 246 -21.83 23.57 5.47
C SER A 246 -22.92 22.62 5.98
N LEU A 247 -23.21 21.53 5.25
CA LEU A 247 -24.33 20.62 5.55
C LEU A 247 -23.93 19.30 6.23
N VAL A 248 -22.64 19.00 6.43
CA VAL A 248 -22.18 17.65 6.88
C VAL A 248 -21.33 17.66 8.17
N LEU A 249 -20.93 18.81 8.71
CA LEU A 249 -20.18 18.86 9.98
C LEU A 249 -21.08 19.23 11.16
N SER A 250 -21.97 18.31 11.55
CA SER A 250 -22.46 18.27 12.93
C SER A 250 -21.39 17.58 13.79
N PRO A 251 -20.96 18.16 14.92
CA PRO A 251 -19.97 17.53 15.79
C PRO A 251 -20.46 16.17 16.29
N THR A 252 -19.62 15.14 16.18
CA THR A 252 -19.90 13.82 16.78
C THR A 252 -19.85 13.94 18.30
N THR A 253 -20.88 13.44 18.97
CA THR A 253 -20.95 13.40 20.44
C THR A 253 -20.82 11.97 20.96
N VAL A 254 -20.22 11.84 22.14
CA VAL A 254 -20.03 10.58 22.88
C VAL A 254 -20.47 10.77 24.33
N ILE A 255 -20.84 9.67 25.01
CA ILE A 255 -21.25 9.72 26.42
C ILE A 255 -20.02 9.52 27.32
N CYS A 256 -19.80 10.46 28.24
CA CYS A 256 -18.74 10.33 29.23
C CYS A 256 -19.04 9.17 30.21
N PRO A 257 -18.12 8.20 30.40
CA PRO A 257 -18.35 7.06 31.30
C PRO A 257 -18.35 7.44 32.79
N SER A 258 -17.79 8.59 33.17
CA SER A 258 -17.67 9.01 34.57
C SER A 258 -18.90 9.76 35.09
N CYS A 259 -19.49 10.64 34.27
CA CYS A 259 -20.60 11.50 34.66
C CYS A 259 -21.88 11.27 33.83
N ASN A 260 -21.81 10.42 32.81
CA ASN A 260 -22.91 10.08 31.90
C ASN A 260 -23.48 11.30 31.14
N MET A 261 -22.65 12.33 30.91
CA MET A 261 -22.99 13.52 30.14
C MET A 261 -22.54 13.37 28.69
N GLU A 262 -23.30 13.96 27.76
CA GLU A 262 -22.97 13.98 26.34
C GLU A 262 -21.90 15.05 26.07
N VAL A 263 -20.81 14.66 25.41
CA VAL A 263 -19.61 15.48 25.19
C VAL A 263 -19.18 15.34 23.74
N ILE A 264 -18.69 16.42 23.15
CA ILE A 264 -18.13 16.38 21.79
C ILE A 264 -16.90 15.44 21.79
N GLU A 265 -16.81 14.55 20.81
CA GLU A 265 -15.76 13.52 20.74
C GLU A 265 -14.35 14.10 20.81
N THR A 266 -14.13 15.29 20.25
CA THR A 266 -12.83 15.99 20.30
C THR A 266 -12.48 16.52 21.70
N GLU A 267 -13.46 16.71 22.58
CA GLU A 267 -13.31 17.31 23.92
C GLU A 267 -13.37 16.27 25.05
N ILE A 268 -13.60 14.99 24.73
CA ILE A 268 -13.80 13.94 25.73
C ILE A 268 -12.62 13.79 26.69
N HIS A 269 -11.38 13.99 26.23
CA HIS A 269 -10.19 13.86 27.09
C HIS A 269 -10.10 15.00 28.12
N GLU A 270 -10.31 16.26 27.71
CA GLU A 270 -10.31 17.41 28.63
C GLU A 270 -11.47 17.31 29.63
N HIS A 271 -12.63 16.86 29.16
CA HIS A 271 -13.77 16.59 30.03
C HIS A 271 -13.47 15.48 31.07
N LEU A 272 -12.83 14.38 30.66
CA LEU A 272 -12.42 13.30 31.56
C LEU A 272 -11.42 13.77 32.62
N ASP A 273 -10.47 14.65 32.25
CA ASP A 273 -9.50 15.23 33.18
C ASP A 273 -10.21 16.05 34.27
N SER A 274 -11.29 16.76 33.94
CA SER A 274 -12.11 17.49 34.91
C SER A 274 -13.06 16.60 35.72
N CYS A 275 -13.56 15.51 35.15
CA CYS A 275 -14.52 14.61 35.81
C CYS A 275 -13.86 13.62 36.79
N LEU A 276 -12.56 13.38 36.66
CA LEU A 276 -11.80 12.45 37.47
C LEU A 276 -10.90 13.14 38.52
N ALA A 277 -10.86 14.47 38.53
CA ALA A 277 -10.16 15.29 39.53
C ALA A 277 -11.02 15.51 40.79
#